data_AF-A0A182SNX4-F1
#
_entry.id   AF-A0A182SNX4-F1
#
_cell.length_a   1.000
_cell.length_b   1.000
_cell.length_c   1.000
_cell.angle_alpha   90.00
_cell.angle_beta   90.00
_cell.angle_gamma   90.00
#
_symmetry.space_group_name_H-M   'P 1'
#
loop_
_entity.id
_entity.type
_entity.pdbx_description
1 polymer ?
#
loop_
_entity_poly.entity_id
_entity_poly.type
_entity_poly.pdbx_seq_one_letter_code
_entity_poly.pdbx_strand_id
1 'polypeptide(L)'
;ELSKLAANAFLAQRISSINSLSAVCEATGADVSEVARAVGLDSRIGPKFLQASVGFGGSCFQKDILNLVYICEGLNLPEVAAYWQQVIDMNDYQKTRFSQKIIECLFNTVTDKRISILGFAFKKNTGDTRETPAITVCRTLLDEGAQLNIYDPKVEPEQIIADLTHPKVTESPEHVKRAVQIFADPYDAVRGTHALVVCTEWDEFVSLNYERIYASMMKPAYIFDGRKILPHERLQQIGFHVQTIGKRLLQQQDTAATVRPAPFPAAHHLTNGYGPLPANGDGPSAQAYDTDPGHRDSSDARRIAFDAAAGWWQCFLRMDCTGTSTKPPPAPAVDRPASDRLARRSTPPPAPPPTPHRFQIGCRIVRTVRTSVQSDAILGGVTSTVESLLGQRPRSRTRSTPGGSTSGDDNITIPPEDRKYYY
;
A
#
# COMPACT_ATOMS: atom_id res chain seq x y z
N GLU A 1 -23.56 -10.63 -18.31
CA GLU A 1 -22.29 -9.87 -18.33
C GLU A 1 -22.04 -9.09 -17.04
N LEU A 2 -22.86 -8.07 -16.70
CA LEU A 2 -22.64 -7.19 -15.55
C LEU A 2 -22.25 -7.90 -14.23
N SER A 3 -22.87 -9.04 -13.89
CA SER A 3 -22.53 -9.81 -12.69
C SER A 3 -21.06 -10.25 -12.62
N LYS A 4 -20.40 -10.47 -13.77
CA LYS A 4 -18.98 -10.84 -13.84
C LYS A 4 -18.07 -9.63 -13.62
N LEU A 5 -18.40 -8.48 -14.21
CA LEU A 5 -17.71 -7.22 -13.95
C LEU A 5 -17.80 -6.86 -12.46
N ALA A 6 -19.02 -6.91 -11.90
CA ALA A 6 -19.27 -6.64 -10.49
C ALA A 6 -18.46 -7.60 -9.59
N ALA A 7 -18.49 -8.91 -9.83
CA ALA A 7 -17.74 -9.88 -9.04
C ALA A 7 -16.23 -9.61 -9.04
N ASN A 8 -15.65 -9.27 -10.21
CA ASN A 8 -14.23 -8.92 -10.30
C ASN A 8 -13.92 -7.58 -9.61
N ALA A 9 -14.78 -6.57 -9.74
CA ALA A 9 -14.65 -5.28 -9.08
C ALA A 9 -14.72 -5.40 -7.54
N PHE A 10 -15.65 -6.20 -6.99
CA PHE A 10 -15.73 -6.48 -5.55
C PHE A 10 -14.48 -7.22 -5.02
N LEU A 11 -13.91 -8.16 -5.78
CA LEU A 11 -12.68 -8.86 -5.37
C LEU A 11 -11.47 -7.90 -5.30
N ALA A 12 -11.30 -7.06 -6.32
CA ALA A 12 -10.24 -6.05 -6.36
C ALA A 12 -10.46 -4.94 -5.30
N GLN A 13 -11.70 -4.51 -5.08
CA GLN A 13 -12.05 -3.53 -4.04
C GLN A 13 -11.62 -3.99 -2.65
N ARG A 14 -11.75 -5.28 -2.32
CA ARG A 14 -11.29 -5.83 -1.04
C ARG A 14 -9.77 -5.70 -0.88
N ILE A 15 -9.01 -5.96 -1.96
CA ILE A 15 -7.56 -5.79 -1.96
C ILE A 15 -7.20 -4.31 -1.77
N SER A 16 -7.78 -3.39 -2.55
CA SER A 16 -7.52 -1.94 -2.38
C SER A 16 -7.95 -1.42 -1.00
N SER A 17 -9.02 -1.98 -0.41
CA SER A 17 -9.50 -1.59 0.92
C SER A 17 -8.58 -2.07 2.05
N ILE A 18 -8.01 -3.28 1.96
CA ILE A 18 -7.01 -3.70 2.97
C ILE A 18 -5.65 -3.05 2.73
N ASN A 19 -5.32 -2.71 1.49
CA ASN A 19 -4.13 -1.93 1.14
C ASN A 19 -4.21 -0.49 1.67
N SER A 20 -5.36 0.19 1.60
CA SER A 20 -5.51 1.52 2.22
C SER A 20 -5.33 1.46 3.75
N LEU A 21 -5.89 0.44 4.40
CA LEU A 21 -5.68 0.18 5.83
C LEU A 21 -4.22 -0.19 6.15
N SER A 22 -3.46 -0.78 5.22
CA SER A 22 -2.03 -1.08 5.42
C SER A 22 -1.21 0.20 5.67
N ALA A 23 -1.47 1.27 4.92
CA ALA A 23 -0.82 2.56 5.14
C ALA A 23 -1.18 3.19 6.51
N VAL A 24 -2.44 3.03 6.95
CA VAL A 24 -2.88 3.46 8.29
C VAL A 24 -2.17 2.66 9.39
N CYS A 25 -1.99 1.35 9.20
CA CYS A 25 -1.27 0.49 10.14
C CYS A 25 0.21 0.91 10.26
N GLU A 26 0.88 1.17 9.14
CA GLU A 26 2.27 1.66 9.12
C GLU A 26 2.44 3.01 9.86
N ALA A 27 1.47 3.92 9.71
CA ALA A 27 1.49 5.23 10.37
C ALA A 27 1.18 5.17 11.88
N THR A 28 0.35 4.22 12.32
CA THR A 28 -0.13 4.09 13.71
C THR A 28 0.65 3.08 14.54
N GLY A 29 1.43 2.20 13.91
CA GLY A 29 2.13 1.08 14.57
C GLY A 29 1.30 -0.20 14.71
N ALA A 30 0.09 -0.23 14.15
CA ALA A 30 -0.74 -1.45 14.09
C ALA A 30 -0.21 -2.45 13.04
N ASP A 31 -0.75 -3.68 13.08
CA ASP A 31 -0.44 -4.74 12.12
C ASP A 31 -1.66 -5.05 11.23
N VAL A 32 -1.53 -4.81 9.91
CA VAL A 32 -2.62 -5.05 8.94
C VAL A 32 -3.08 -6.51 8.89
N SER A 33 -2.24 -7.47 9.27
CA SER A 33 -2.63 -8.89 9.31
C SER A 33 -3.53 -9.18 10.51
N GLU A 34 -3.35 -8.49 11.63
CA GLU A 34 -4.27 -8.57 12.76
C GLU A 34 -5.60 -7.86 12.45
N VAL A 35 -5.55 -6.70 11.79
CA VAL A 35 -6.75 -5.99 11.31
C VAL A 35 -7.52 -6.85 10.29
N ALA A 36 -6.84 -7.42 9.29
CA ALA A 36 -7.44 -8.32 8.30
C ALA A 36 -8.07 -9.55 8.95
N ARG A 37 -7.40 -10.15 9.94
CA ARG A 37 -7.94 -11.28 10.71
C ARG A 37 -9.19 -10.87 11.50
N ALA A 38 -9.15 -9.76 12.23
CA ALA A 38 -10.28 -9.28 13.03
C ALA A 38 -11.50 -8.96 12.16
N VAL A 39 -11.30 -8.23 11.05
CA VAL A 39 -12.35 -7.92 10.06
C VAL A 39 -12.89 -9.18 9.39
N GLY A 40 -12.00 -10.13 9.06
CA GLY A 40 -12.35 -11.39 8.39
C GLY A 40 -13.11 -12.41 9.25
N LEU A 41 -13.18 -12.22 10.58
CA LEU A 41 -14.00 -13.04 11.48
C LEU A 41 -15.50 -12.74 11.37
N ASP A 42 -15.89 -11.55 10.90
CA ASP A 42 -17.30 -11.26 10.60
C ASP A 42 -17.73 -12.04 9.36
N SER A 43 -18.66 -12.98 9.51
CA SER A 43 -19.13 -13.85 8.42
C SER A 43 -19.81 -13.10 7.27
N ARG A 44 -20.25 -11.86 7.49
CA ARG A 44 -20.80 -10.97 6.45
C ARG A 44 -19.71 -10.41 5.52
N ILE A 45 -18.47 -10.35 6.02
CA ILE A 45 -17.29 -9.88 5.27
C ILE A 45 -16.48 -11.09 4.78
N GLY A 46 -16.23 -12.07 5.66
CA GLY A 46 -15.43 -13.26 5.41
C GLY A 46 -13.92 -12.99 5.26
N PRO A 47 -13.07 -14.03 5.43
CA PRO A 47 -11.61 -13.85 5.56
C PRO A 47 -10.84 -13.79 4.23
N LYS A 48 -11.47 -14.08 3.09
CA LYS A 48 -10.79 -14.20 1.78
C LYS A 48 -10.52 -12.84 1.15
N PHE A 49 -9.47 -12.72 0.32
CA PHE A 49 -9.11 -11.47 -0.37
C PHE A 49 -8.85 -10.28 0.59
N LEU A 50 -8.32 -10.57 1.79
CA LEU A 50 -7.88 -9.57 2.78
C LEU A 50 -6.36 -9.64 3.05
N GLN A 51 -5.57 -10.20 2.12
CA GLN A 51 -4.11 -10.14 2.20
C GLN A 51 -3.65 -8.81 1.57
N ALA A 52 -2.98 -7.97 2.36
CA ALA A 52 -2.34 -6.77 1.84
C ALA A 52 -1.11 -7.12 0.99
N SER A 53 -0.85 -6.34 -0.06
CA SER A 53 0.25 -6.56 -1.00
C SER A 53 0.74 -5.24 -1.61
N VAL A 54 1.83 -5.28 -2.37
CA VAL A 54 2.34 -4.17 -3.20
C VAL A 54 1.31 -3.67 -4.23
N GLY A 55 0.32 -4.51 -4.55
CA GLY A 55 -0.79 -4.22 -5.45
C GLY A 55 -1.42 -5.51 -5.97
N PHE A 56 -2.60 -5.41 -6.56
CA PHE A 56 -3.11 -6.44 -7.45
C PHE A 56 -2.60 -6.22 -8.89
N GLY A 57 -2.57 -7.31 -9.65
CA GLY A 57 -2.27 -7.32 -11.07
C GLY A 57 -3.09 -8.38 -11.80
N GLY A 58 -2.62 -8.79 -12.98
CA GLY A 58 -3.31 -9.73 -13.86
C GLY A 58 -4.34 -9.05 -14.76
N SER A 59 -4.57 -9.62 -15.94
CA SER A 59 -5.40 -9.04 -17.02
C SER A 59 -6.89 -8.84 -16.72
N CYS A 60 -7.37 -9.23 -15.53
CA CYS A 60 -8.79 -9.21 -15.19
C CYS A 60 -9.18 -7.95 -14.40
N PHE A 61 -8.56 -7.68 -13.25
CA PHE A 61 -9.08 -6.70 -12.30
C PHE A 61 -9.04 -5.26 -12.84
N GLN A 62 -7.88 -4.79 -13.28
CA GLN A 62 -7.73 -3.42 -13.78
C GLN A 62 -8.60 -3.18 -15.03
N LYS A 63 -8.56 -4.13 -15.99
CA LYS A 63 -9.36 -4.08 -17.21
C LYS A 63 -10.87 -4.05 -16.93
N ASP A 64 -11.37 -4.95 -16.08
CA ASP A 64 -12.81 -5.08 -15.85
C ASP A 64 -13.36 -3.93 -15.00
N ILE A 65 -12.56 -3.34 -14.09
CA ILE A 65 -12.94 -2.11 -13.37
C ILE A 65 -12.93 -0.90 -14.32
N LEU A 66 -11.90 -0.71 -15.15
CA LEU A 66 -11.87 0.40 -16.11
C LEU A 66 -13.02 0.31 -17.12
N ASN A 67 -13.37 -0.90 -17.56
CA ASN A 67 -14.59 -1.13 -18.35
C ASN A 67 -15.86 -0.76 -17.57
N LEU A 68 -15.95 -1.09 -16.27
CA LEU A 68 -17.09 -0.71 -15.44
C LEU A 68 -17.20 0.81 -15.25
N VAL A 69 -16.08 1.51 -15.03
CA VAL A 69 -16.00 2.98 -14.97
C VAL A 69 -16.50 3.59 -16.27
N TYR A 70 -15.97 3.15 -17.41
CA TYR A 70 -16.38 3.61 -18.74
C TYR A 70 -17.87 3.36 -19.04
N ILE A 71 -18.41 2.20 -18.63
CA ILE A 71 -19.84 1.90 -18.74
C ILE A 71 -20.66 2.88 -17.86
N CYS A 72 -20.22 3.19 -16.64
CA CYS A 72 -20.90 4.17 -15.79
C CYS A 72 -20.87 5.58 -16.39
N GLU A 73 -19.75 6.00 -16.99
CA GLU A 73 -19.64 7.28 -17.71
C GLU A 73 -20.58 7.33 -18.93
N GLY A 74 -20.59 6.29 -19.76
CA GLY A 74 -21.49 6.17 -20.92
C GLY A 74 -22.97 6.12 -20.56
N LEU A 75 -23.32 5.70 -19.34
CA LEU A 75 -24.67 5.74 -18.77
C LEU A 75 -24.96 7.06 -18.02
N ASN A 76 -24.03 8.03 -18.05
CA ASN A 76 -24.13 9.32 -17.36
C ASN A 76 -24.32 9.17 -15.82
N LEU A 77 -23.55 8.26 -15.20
CA LEU A 77 -23.50 7.98 -13.76
C LEU A 77 -22.09 8.32 -13.18
N PRO A 78 -21.68 9.60 -13.19
CA PRO A 78 -20.31 9.99 -12.84
C PRO A 78 -19.92 9.69 -11.40
N GLU A 79 -20.86 9.72 -10.44
CA GLU A 79 -20.59 9.37 -9.04
C GLU A 79 -20.24 7.88 -8.88
N VAL A 80 -20.86 7.01 -9.69
CA VAL A 80 -20.60 5.56 -9.68
C VAL A 80 -19.27 5.26 -10.38
N ALA A 81 -18.98 5.97 -11.48
CA ALA A 81 -17.69 5.90 -12.15
C ALA A 81 -16.54 6.28 -11.18
N ALA A 82 -16.66 7.43 -10.52
CA ALA A 82 -15.67 7.90 -9.55
C ALA A 82 -15.46 6.93 -8.37
N TYR A 83 -16.54 6.32 -7.86
CA TYR A 83 -16.45 5.31 -6.79
C TYR A 83 -15.61 4.09 -7.19
N TRP A 84 -15.81 3.55 -8.39
CA TRP A 84 -15.03 2.39 -8.86
C TRP A 84 -13.61 2.77 -9.29
N GLN A 85 -13.40 3.98 -9.80
CA GLN A 85 -12.07 4.50 -10.13
C GLN A 85 -11.13 4.52 -8.91
N GLN A 86 -11.65 4.85 -7.72
CA GLN A 86 -10.86 4.79 -6.48
C GLN A 86 -10.25 3.41 -6.16
N VAL A 87 -10.81 2.32 -6.70
CA VAL A 87 -10.21 0.97 -6.55
C VAL A 87 -8.89 0.86 -7.33
N ILE A 88 -8.80 1.51 -8.50
CA ILE A 88 -7.58 1.60 -9.31
C ILE A 88 -6.62 2.61 -8.69
N ASP A 89 -7.08 3.82 -8.37
CA ASP A 89 -6.25 4.90 -7.81
C ASP A 89 -5.51 4.44 -6.55
N MET A 90 -6.20 3.69 -5.67
CA MET A 90 -5.61 3.10 -4.46
C MET A 90 -4.60 1.99 -4.76
N ASN A 91 -4.79 1.22 -5.84
CA ASN A 91 -3.84 0.20 -6.26
C ASN A 91 -2.55 0.82 -6.81
N ASP A 92 -2.65 1.89 -7.59
CA ASP A 92 -1.49 2.59 -8.14
C ASP A 92 -0.75 3.43 -7.08
N TYR A 93 -1.49 4.02 -6.13
CA TYR A 93 -0.91 4.59 -4.91
C TYR A 93 -0.12 3.54 -4.10
N GLN A 94 -0.66 2.33 -3.93
CA GLN A 94 0.02 1.24 -3.20
C GLN A 94 1.34 0.83 -3.88
N LYS A 95 1.37 0.71 -5.22
CA LYS A 95 2.61 0.42 -5.98
C LYS A 95 3.62 1.56 -5.79
N THR A 96 3.19 2.80 -5.99
CA THR A 96 4.04 4.00 -5.95
C THR A 96 4.65 4.22 -4.57
N ARG A 97 3.85 4.16 -3.49
CA ARG A 97 4.33 4.36 -2.12
C ARG A 97 5.34 3.29 -1.70
N PHE A 98 5.19 2.06 -2.20
CA PHE A 98 6.12 0.97 -1.91
C PHE A 98 7.47 1.20 -2.59
N SER A 99 7.47 1.59 -3.88
CA SER A 99 8.69 2.00 -4.60
C SER A 99 9.40 3.18 -3.92
N GLN A 100 8.65 4.23 -3.56
CA GLN A 100 9.17 5.37 -2.82
C GLN A 100 9.78 4.96 -1.48
N LYS A 101 9.14 4.01 -0.76
CA LYS A 101 9.66 3.54 0.52
C LYS A 101 11.00 2.81 0.41
N ILE A 102 11.24 2.11 -0.70
CA ILE A 102 12.54 1.50 -1.00
C ILE A 102 13.62 2.58 -1.13
N ILE A 103 13.33 3.64 -1.89
CA ILE A 103 14.27 4.75 -2.15
C ILE A 103 14.56 5.53 -0.85
N GLU A 104 13.53 5.87 -0.07
CA GLU A 104 13.66 6.52 1.25
C GLU A 104 14.62 5.73 2.16
N CYS A 105 14.36 4.42 2.32
CA CYS A 105 15.13 3.55 3.19
C CYS A 105 16.57 3.31 2.70
N LEU A 106 16.84 3.49 1.40
CA LEU A 106 18.19 3.44 0.81
C LEU A 106 18.88 4.82 0.77
N PHE A 107 18.51 5.71 1.70
CA PHE A 107 19.06 7.04 1.90
C PHE A 107 18.72 8.07 0.80
N ASN A 108 17.51 7.95 0.22
CA ASN A 108 16.99 8.81 -0.86
C ASN A 108 17.84 8.79 -2.15
N THR A 109 18.61 7.73 -2.38
CA THR A 109 19.31 7.51 -3.65
C THR A 109 19.45 6.01 -3.90
N VAL A 110 19.13 5.58 -5.13
CA VAL A 110 19.35 4.19 -5.58
C VAL A 110 20.28 4.12 -6.79
N THR A 111 20.82 5.24 -7.24
CA THR A 111 21.76 5.35 -8.35
C THR A 111 22.98 4.43 -8.13
N ASP A 112 23.26 3.59 -9.12
CA ASP A 112 24.29 2.53 -9.10
C ASP A 112 24.16 1.48 -7.96
N LYS A 113 23.09 1.53 -7.16
CA LYS A 113 22.80 0.47 -6.20
C LYS A 113 22.20 -0.72 -6.93
N ARG A 114 22.85 -1.88 -6.80
CA ARG A 114 22.23 -3.17 -7.14
C ARG A 114 21.12 -3.49 -6.15
N ILE A 115 19.91 -3.78 -6.66
CA ILE A 115 18.72 -4.19 -5.93
C ILE A 115 18.19 -5.48 -6.55
N SER A 116 17.89 -6.48 -5.72
CA SER A 116 17.34 -7.76 -6.18
C SER A 116 15.81 -7.75 -6.12
N ILE A 117 15.16 -8.19 -7.19
CA ILE A 117 13.71 -8.35 -7.27
C ILE A 117 13.40 -9.84 -7.31
N LEU A 118 12.76 -10.35 -6.25
CA LEU A 118 12.27 -11.72 -6.17
C LEU A 118 10.78 -11.75 -6.51
N GLY A 119 10.46 -12.40 -7.62
CA GLY A 119 9.13 -12.49 -8.19
C GLY A 119 8.86 -11.38 -9.21
N PHE A 120 8.38 -11.77 -10.39
CA PHE A 120 7.97 -10.87 -11.47
C PHE A 120 6.54 -11.17 -11.93
N ALA A 121 6.07 -12.42 -11.86
CA ALA A 121 4.68 -12.79 -12.14
C ALA A 121 3.69 -12.04 -11.23
N PHE A 122 2.47 -11.76 -11.71
CA PHE A 122 1.52 -10.94 -10.93
C PHE A 122 1.07 -11.59 -9.61
N LYS A 123 1.17 -12.91 -9.53
CA LYS A 123 0.88 -13.79 -8.37
C LYS A 123 1.70 -15.08 -8.49
N LYS A 124 1.74 -15.91 -7.45
CA LYS A 124 2.39 -17.23 -7.54
C LYS A 124 1.67 -18.20 -8.48
N ASN A 125 2.40 -19.24 -8.88
CA ASN A 125 1.95 -20.38 -9.69
C ASN A 125 1.47 -20.00 -11.12
N THR A 126 2.09 -18.99 -11.71
CA THR A 126 1.91 -18.61 -13.13
C THR A 126 3.15 -17.89 -13.66
N GLY A 127 3.40 -17.94 -14.97
CA GLY A 127 4.36 -17.07 -15.66
C GLY A 127 3.73 -15.80 -16.25
N ASP A 128 2.45 -15.52 -15.94
CA ASP A 128 1.73 -14.34 -16.44
C ASP A 128 2.20 -13.06 -15.74
N THR A 129 2.63 -12.09 -16.54
CA THR A 129 3.19 -10.80 -16.10
C THR A 129 2.23 -9.62 -16.31
N ARG A 130 1.08 -9.82 -16.96
CA ARG A 130 0.18 -8.72 -17.34
C ARG A 130 -0.29 -7.94 -16.12
N GLU A 131 -0.15 -6.62 -16.17
CA GLU A 131 -0.43 -5.71 -15.05
C GLU A 131 0.27 -6.09 -13.73
N THR A 132 1.42 -6.79 -13.77
CA THR A 132 2.14 -7.15 -12.54
C THR A 132 2.65 -5.90 -11.81
N PRO A 133 2.49 -5.79 -10.48
CA PRO A 133 3.05 -4.67 -9.72
C PRO A 133 4.58 -4.64 -9.79
N ALA A 134 5.24 -5.76 -10.11
CA ALA A 134 6.69 -5.81 -10.29
C ALA A 134 7.20 -4.87 -11.39
N ILE A 135 6.44 -4.67 -12.49
CA ILE A 135 6.81 -3.73 -13.56
C ILE A 135 6.87 -2.30 -13.01
N THR A 136 5.88 -1.87 -12.22
CA THR A 136 5.87 -0.53 -11.62
C THR A 136 7.03 -0.34 -10.64
N VAL A 137 7.32 -1.35 -9.80
CA VAL A 137 8.46 -1.29 -8.87
C VAL A 137 9.79 -1.22 -9.62
N CYS A 138 10.00 -2.10 -10.61
CA CYS A 138 11.22 -2.11 -11.41
C CYS A 138 11.40 -0.79 -12.16
N ARG A 139 10.35 -0.28 -12.81
CA ARG A 139 10.36 1.01 -13.51
C ARG A 139 10.82 2.14 -12.59
N THR A 140 10.17 2.34 -11.44
CA THR A 140 10.53 3.45 -10.53
C THR A 140 11.97 3.35 -10.04
N LEU A 141 12.48 2.14 -9.79
CA LEU A 141 13.88 1.96 -9.37
C LEU A 141 14.87 2.20 -10.52
N LEU A 142 14.55 1.80 -11.74
CA LEU A 142 15.36 2.07 -12.95
C LEU A 142 15.39 3.55 -13.31
N ASP A 143 14.24 4.24 -13.22
CA ASP A 143 14.11 5.68 -13.48
C ASP A 143 14.96 6.51 -12.48
N GLU A 144 15.22 5.98 -11.27
CA GLU A 144 16.11 6.54 -10.23
C GLU A 144 17.58 6.03 -10.33
N GLY A 145 17.91 5.29 -11.39
CA GLY A 145 19.26 4.82 -11.72
C GLY A 145 19.73 3.55 -10.99
N ALA A 146 18.84 2.76 -10.41
CA ALA A 146 19.20 1.47 -9.81
C ALA A 146 19.60 0.43 -10.87
N GLN A 147 20.41 -0.54 -10.44
CA GLN A 147 20.72 -1.74 -11.22
C GLN A 147 19.89 -2.90 -10.63
N LEU A 148 19.14 -3.64 -11.46
CA LEU A 148 18.19 -4.65 -10.99
C LEU A 148 18.65 -6.07 -11.31
N ASN A 149 18.70 -6.91 -10.29
CA ASN A 149 18.88 -8.36 -10.42
C ASN A 149 17.53 -9.04 -10.23
N ILE A 150 16.94 -9.62 -11.28
CA ILE A 150 15.59 -10.18 -11.23
C ILE A 150 15.63 -11.72 -11.22
N TYR A 151 14.82 -12.33 -10.36
CA TYR A 151 14.57 -13.77 -10.34
C TYR A 151 13.06 -14.07 -10.22
N ASP A 152 12.51 -14.89 -11.10
CA ASP A 152 11.18 -15.49 -10.97
C ASP A 152 11.22 -16.98 -11.39
N PRO A 153 10.62 -17.92 -10.63
CA PRO A 153 10.64 -19.36 -10.96
C PRO A 153 9.87 -19.80 -12.22
N LYS A 154 9.07 -18.91 -12.85
CA LYS A 154 8.16 -19.25 -13.97
C LYS A 154 8.02 -18.20 -15.08
N VAL A 155 8.55 -16.99 -14.94
CA VAL A 155 8.56 -16.00 -16.03
C VAL A 155 9.85 -16.16 -16.84
N GLU A 156 9.71 -16.35 -18.16
CA GLU A 156 10.86 -16.45 -19.08
C GLU A 156 11.64 -15.12 -19.15
N PRO A 157 12.98 -15.13 -19.24
CA PRO A 157 13.80 -13.91 -19.24
C PRO A 157 13.42 -12.92 -20.36
N GLU A 158 13.09 -13.44 -21.55
CA GLU A 158 12.68 -12.64 -22.69
C GLU A 158 11.38 -11.86 -22.42
N GLN A 159 10.45 -12.44 -21.66
CA GLN A 159 9.20 -11.78 -21.27
C GLN A 159 9.48 -10.63 -20.28
N ILE A 160 10.36 -10.84 -19.29
CA ILE A 160 10.77 -9.80 -18.34
C ILE A 160 11.39 -8.61 -19.07
N ILE A 161 12.32 -8.86 -20.01
CA ILE A 161 12.94 -7.79 -20.81
C ILE A 161 11.90 -7.12 -21.71
N ALA A 162 11.02 -7.87 -22.38
CA ALA A 162 9.98 -7.32 -23.25
C ALA A 162 9.03 -6.39 -22.48
N ASP A 163 8.61 -6.79 -21.27
CA ASP A 163 7.74 -6.00 -20.41
C ASP A 163 8.41 -4.72 -19.91
N LEU A 164 9.67 -4.80 -19.45
CA LEU A 164 10.41 -3.64 -18.95
C LEU A 164 10.91 -2.69 -20.05
N THR A 165 11.09 -3.18 -21.27
CA THR A 165 11.46 -2.36 -22.45
C THR A 165 10.27 -1.89 -23.27
N HIS A 166 9.04 -2.24 -22.86
CA HIS A 166 7.82 -1.83 -23.57
C HIS A 166 7.65 -0.29 -23.56
N PRO A 167 7.23 0.35 -24.67
CA PRO A 167 7.17 1.83 -24.77
C PRO A 167 6.25 2.53 -23.77
N LYS A 168 5.28 1.82 -23.16
CA LYS A 168 4.45 2.36 -22.05
C LYS A 168 5.16 2.37 -20.69
N VAL A 169 6.25 1.61 -20.57
CA VAL A 169 7.02 1.41 -19.32
C VAL A 169 8.28 2.27 -19.32
N THR A 170 9.02 2.34 -20.43
CA THR A 170 10.24 3.16 -20.52
C THR A 170 10.37 3.84 -21.88
N GLU A 171 10.96 5.02 -21.89
CA GLU A 171 11.42 5.73 -23.10
C GLU A 171 12.87 5.34 -23.48
N SER A 172 13.58 4.63 -22.59
CA SER A 172 15.01 4.29 -22.73
C SER A 172 15.27 2.78 -22.63
N PRO A 173 14.76 1.96 -23.58
CA PRO A 173 14.89 0.50 -23.52
C PRO A 173 16.34 0.00 -23.50
N GLU A 174 17.26 0.71 -24.15
CA GLU A 174 18.69 0.37 -24.12
C GLU A 174 19.35 0.63 -22.76
N HIS A 175 18.82 1.57 -21.96
CA HIS A 175 19.27 1.74 -20.57
C HIS A 175 18.80 0.54 -19.73
N VAL A 176 17.52 0.17 -19.83
CA VAL A 176 16.94 -0.99 -19.14
C VAL A 176 17.72 -2.27 -19.43
N LYS A 177 18.06 -2.56 -20.69
CA LYS A 177 18.88 -3.73 -21.07
C LYS A 177 20.28 -3.77 -20.45
N ARG A 178 20.85 -2.62 -20.06
CA ARG A 178 22.15 -2.54 -19.37
C ARG A 178 22.02 -2.60 -17.85
N ALA A 179 20.92 -2.07 -17.32
CA ALA A 179 20.67 -1.96 -15.88
C ALA A 179 20.00 -3.21 -15.29
N VAL A 180 19.33 -4.04 -16.11
CA VAL A 180 18.64 -5.28 -15.68
C VAL A 180 19.48 -6.52 -16.00
N GLN A 181 19.66 -7.39 -15.01
CA GLN A 181 20.22 -8.73 -15.15
C GLN A 181 19.20 -9.75 -14.62
N ILE A 182 19.01 -10.85 -15.34
CA ILE A 182 18.04 -11.91 -14.98
C ILE A 182 18.81 -13.17 -14.60
N PHE A 183 18.42 -13.79 -13.50
CA PHE A 183 19.12 -14.93 -12.91
C PHE A 183 18.21 -16.16 -12.90
N ALA A 184 18.82 -17.35 -12.91
CA ALA A 184 18.13 -18.64 -12.79
C ALA A 184 18.11 -19.21 -11.36
N ASP A 185 18.79 -18.55 -10.41
CA ASP A 185 18.88 -18.93 -9.00
C ASP A 185 18.72 -17.69 -8.09
N PRO A 186 17.94 -17.78 -6.99
CA PRO A 186 17.69 -16.63 -6.12
C PRO A 186 18.92 -16.22 -5.29
N TYR A 187 19.86 -17.12 -4.99
CA TYR A 187 21.10 -16.79 -4.27
C TYR A 187 22.10 -16.05 -5.16
N ASP A 188 22.10 -16.30 -6.47
CA ASP A 188 22.88 -15.51 -7.42
C ASP A 188 22.28 -14.12 -7.62
N ALA A 189 20.95 -14.00 -7.73
CA ALA A 189 20.28 -12.70 -7.86
C ALA A 189 20.55 -11.73 -6.70
N VAL A 190 20.74 -12.24 -5.48
CA VAL A 190 20.98 -11.45 -4.24
C VAL A 190 22.45 -11.19 -3.92
N ARG A 191 23.37 -11.80 -4.68
CA ARG A 191 24.81 -11.70 -4.44
C ARG A 191 25.31 -10.28 -4.68
N GLY A 192 25.88 -9.65 -3.65
CA GLY A 192 26.45 -8.31 -3.74
C GLY A 192 25.44 -7.18 -4.00
N THR A 193 24.16 -7.37 -3.66
CA THR A 193 23.13 -6.33 -3.74
C THR A 193 22.89 -5.64 -2.39
N HIS A 194 22.31 -4.45 -2.40
CA HIS A 194 22.05 -3.63 -1.21
C HIS A 194 20.69 -3.93 -0.57
N ALA A 195 19.72 -4.28 -1.41
CA ALA A 195 18.36 -4.57 -1.02
C ALA A 195 17.81 -5.78 -1.79
N LEU A 196 16.92 -6.50 -1.13
CA LEU A 196 16.11 -7.57 -1.70
C LEU A 196 14.64 -7.16 -1.56
N VAL A 197 13.90 -7.17 -2.67
CA VAL A 197 12.49 -6.76 -2.76
C VAL A 197 11.67 -7.96 -3.19
N VAL A 198 10.64 -8.34 -2.41
CA VAL A 198 9.72 -9.43 -2.77
C VAL A 198 8.46 -8.84 -3.39
N CYS A 199 8.26 -9.10 -4.68
CA CYS A 199 7.12 -8.61 -5.46
C CYS A 199 6.05 -9.68 -5.72
N THR A 200 6.35 -10.97 -5.53
CA THR A 200 5.41 -12.10 -5.79
C THR A 200 5.51 -13.17 -4.71
N GLU A 201 4.38 -13.74 -4.29
CA GLU A 201 4.28 -14.65 -3.14
C GLU A 201 4.70 -16.11 -3.40
N TRP A 202 5.79 -16.35 -4.13
CA TRP A 202 6.28 -17.70 -4.40
C TRP A 202 6.65 -18.44 -3.10
N ASP A 203 6.13 -19.65 -2.93
CA ASP A 203 6.29 -20.45 -1.70
C ASP A 203 7.77 -20.79 -1.41
N GLU A 204 8.59 -20.92 -2.46
CA GLU A 204 10.04 -21.14 -2.36
C GLU A 204 10.74 -20.05 -1.54
N PHE A 205 10.34 -18.78 -1.71
CA PHE A 205 10.97 -17.63 -1.05
C PHE A 205 10.91 -17.73 0.48
N VAL A 206 9.84 -18.31 1.04
CA VAL A 206 9.66 -18.51 2.48
C VAL A 206 10.75 -19.45 3.06
N SER A 207 11.26 -20.37 2.24
CA SER A 207 12.18 -21.44 2.64
C SER A 207 13.66 -21.18 2.35
N LEU A 208 14.00 -20.04 1.76
CA LEU A 208 15.39 -19.71 1.39
C LEU A 208 16.31 -19.60 2.62
N ASN A 209 17.59 -19.94 2.45
CA ASN A 209 18.60 -19.76 3.48
C ASN A 209 19.01 -18.28 3.59
N TYR A 210 18.27 -17.53 4.42
CA TYR A 210 18.49 -16.10 4.63
C TYR A 210 19.80 -15.74 5.30
N GLU A 211 20.46 -16.66 6.02
CA GLU A 211 21.80 -16.44 6.57
C GLU A 211 22.85 -16.42 5.45
N ARG A 212 22.75 -17.33 4.48
CA ARG A 212 23.56 -17.34 3.24
C ARG A 212 23.29 -16.09 2.40
N ILE A 213 22.03 -15.69 2.24
CA ILE A 213 21.66 -14.45 1.53
C ILE A 213 22.31 -13.24 2.22
N TYR A 214 22.13 -13.10 3.53
CA TYR A 214 22.70 -12.00 4.31
C TYR A 214 24.22 -11.92 4.16
N ALA A 215 24.93 -13.04 4.30
CA ALA A 215 26.38 -13.09 4.15
C ALA A 215 26.86 -12.65 2.75
N SER A 216 26.04 -12.85 1.71
CA SER A 216 26.38 -12.49 0.32
C SER A 216 26.06 -11.04 -0.08
N MET A 217 25.18 -10.35 0.65
CA MET A 217 24.73 -8.99 0.33
C MET A 217 25.70 -7.90 0.82
N MET A 218 25.57 -6.68 0.30
CA MET A 218 26.21 -5.48 0.85
C MET A 218 25.67 -5.18 2.26
N LYS A 219 26.33 -4.27 2.98
CA LYS A 219 25.94 -3.84 4.35
C LYS A 219 25.81 -2.32 4.42
N PRO A 220 24.81 -1.75 5.12
CA PRO A 220 23.63 -2.43 5.69
C PRO A 220 22.77 -3.14 4.62
N ALA A 221 22.21 -4.30 4.97
CA ALA A 221 21.41 -5.13 4.06
C ALA A 221 19.92 -4.91 4.31
N TYR A 222 19.16 -4.57 3.26
CA TYR A 222 17.72 -4.31 3.38
C TYR A 222 16.88 -5.43 2.77
N ILE A 223 15.71 -5.69 3.38
CA ILE A 223 14.65 -6.53 2.82
C ILE A 223 13.34 -5.74 2.80
N PHE A 224 12.67 -5.71 1.64
CA PHE A 224 11.36 -5.10 1.44
C PHE A 224 10.36 -6.18 1.03
N ASP A 225 9.55 -6.65 1.98
CA ASP A 225 8.55 -7.68 1.73
C ASP A 225 7.19 -7.06 1.34
N GLY A 226 6.95 -7.00 0.02
CA GLY A 226 5.71 -6.49 -0.59
C GLY A 226 4.57 -7.52 -0.65
N ARG A 227 4.74 -8.72 -0.09
CA ARG A 227 3.69 -9.78 -0.06
C ARG A 227 3.38 -10.29 1.35
N LYS A 228 4.21 -9.94 2.33
CA LYS A 228 4.11 -10.29 3.75
C LYS A 228 4.11 -11.80 3.97
N ILE A 229 5.13 -12.45 3.41
CA ILE A 229 5.34 -13.91 3.44
C ILE A 229 6.60 -14.31 4.22
N LEU A 230 7.51 -13.37 4.48
CA LEU A 230 8.82 -13.67 5.07
C LEU A 230 8.79 -13.70 6.61
N PRO A 231 9.68 -14.46 7.26
CA PRO A 231 9.79 -14.52 8.72
C PRO A 231 10.52 -13.27 9.26
N HIS A 232 9.84 -12.12 9.29
CA HIS A 232 10.46 -10.80 9.55
C HIS A 232 11.29 -10.74 10.82
N GLU A 233 10.83 -11.32 11.93
CA GLU A 233 11.57 -11.34 13.21
C GLU A 233 12.90 -12.09 13.09
N ARG A 234 12.92 -13.24 12.42
CA ARG A 234 14.16 -14.00 12.15
C ARG A 234 15.10 -13.21 11.23
N LEU A 235 14.57 -12.52 10.23
CA LEU A 235 15.37 -11.67 9.35
C LEU A 235 16.04 -10.52 10.12
N GLN A 236 15.32 -9.89 11.05
CA GLN A 236 15.91 -8.88 11.94
C GLN A 236 16.99 -9.46 12.86
N GLN A 237 16.80 -10.67 13.40
CA GLN A 237 17.82 -11.37 14.20
C GLN A 237 19.09 -11.71 13.41
N ILE A 238 18.98 -12.00 12.11
CA ILE A 238 20.13 -12.20 11.21
C ILE A 238 20.89 -10.88 10.96
N GLY A 239 20.21 -9.74 11.10
CA GLY A 239 20.78 -8.39 10.93
C GLY A 239 20.24 -7.61 9.72
N PHE A 240 19.16 -8.07 9.08
CA PHE A 240 18.51 -7.29 8.01
C PHE A 240 17.74 -6.09 8.54
N HIS A 241 17.82 -4.97 7.81
CA HIS A 241 16.86 -3.88 7.92
C HIS A 241 15.59 -4.25 7.14
N VAL A 242 14.63 -4.84 7.85
CA VAL A 242 13.38 -5.35 7.26
C VAL A 242 12.32 -4.26 7.20
N GLN A 243 11.64 -4.15 6.07
CA GLN A 243 10.41 -3.37 5.86
C GLN A 243 9.35 -4.31 5.26
N THR A 244 8.09 -4.14 5.64
CA THR A 244 6.99 -4.91 5.05
C THR A 244 5.70 -4.09 5.04
N ILE A 245 4.80 -4.41 4.11
CA ILE A 245 3.52 -3.70 3.97
C ILE A 245 2.62 -3.92 5.19
N GLY A 246 2.08 -2.83 5.71
CA GLY A 246 1.12 -2.81 6.79
C GLY A 246 1.66 -3.22 8.16
N LYS A 247 2.96 -3.10 8.41
CA LYS A 247 3.54 -3.25 9.75
C LYS A 247 4.80 -2.41 9.90
N ARG A 248 4.83 -1.54 10.91
CA ARG A 248 6.07 -0.85 11.32
C ARG A 248 6.92 -1.79 12.19
N LEU A 249 8.02 -2.29 11.64
CA LEU A 249 9.01 -3.06 12.39
C LEU A 249 9.98 -2.10 13.11
N LEU A 250 10.16 -2.29 14.42
CA LEU A 250 11.14 -1.54 15.21
C LEU A 250 12.54 -2.11 14.95
N GLN A 251 13.55 -1.24 14.74
CA GLN A 251 14.94 -1.70 14.67
C GLN A 251 15.53 -1.85 16.07
N GLN A 252 16.40 -2.84 16.29
CA GLN A 252 17.00 -3.08 17.62
C GLN A 252 17.85 -1.89 18.14
N GLN A 253 18.28 -0.99 17.25
CA GLN A 253 18.97 0.25 17.63
C GLN A 253 18.01 1.30 18.23
N ASP A 254 16.74 1.35 17.81
CA ASP A 254 15.75 2.30 18.35
C ASP A 254 15.40 2.00 19.81
N THR A 255 15.40 0.71 20.19
CA THR A 255 15.15 0.30 21.57
C THR A 255 16.25 0.74 22.54
N ALA A 256 17.51 0.82 22.10
CA ALA A 256 18.61 1.32 22.94
C ALA A 256 18.47 2.82 23.24
N ALA A 257 18.00 3.61 22.29
CA ALA A 257 17.76 5.06 22.47
C ALA A 257 16.56 5.37 23.40
N THR A 258 15.67 4.41 23.62
CA THR A 258 14.46 4.59 24.44
C THR A 258 14.69 4.32 25.93
N VAL A 259 15.80 3.64 26.29
CA VAL A 259 16.19 3.44 27.70
C VAL A 259 16.81 4.73 28.22
N ARG A 260 15.99 5.58 28.85
CA ARG A 260 16.49 6.70 29.66
C ARG A 260 17.45 6.16 30.72
N PRO A 261 18.67 6.71 30.86
CA PRO A 261 19.52 6.38 32.01
C PRO A 261 18.77 6.76 33.30
N ALA A 262 18.87 5.92 34.32
CA ALA A 262 18.27 6.20 35.62
C ALA A 262 18.79 7.55 36.14
N PRO A 263 17.94 8.39 36.78
CA PRO A 263 18.40 9.64 37.34
C PRO A 263 19.48 9.36 38.38
N PHE A 264 20.64 10.01 38.23
CA PHE A 264 21.71 9.96 39.23
C PHE A 264 21.15 10.35 40.61
N PRO A 265 21.52 9.64 41.70
CA PRO A 265 21.08 10.03 43.03
C PRO A 265 21.57 11.45 43.33
N ALA A 266 20.65 12.30 43.80
CA ALA A 266 20.95 13.70 44.05
C ALA A 266 22.07 13.85 45.09
N ALA A 267 23.03 14.73 44.83
CA ALA A 267 24.10 15.02 45.77
C ALA A 267 23.52 15.58 47.08
N HIS A 268 23.81 14.92 48.21
CA HIS A 268 23.42 15.42 49.52
C HIS A 268 24.15 16.74 49.81
N HIS A 269 23.38 17.80 50.08
CA HIS A 269 23.91 19.06 50.56
C HIS A 269 24.61 18.87 51.92
N LEU A 270 25.92 19.07 51.95
CA LEU A 270 26.67 19.26 53.18
C LEU A 270 26.52 20.72 53.64
N THR A 271 25.78 20.93 54.73
CA THR A 271 25.76 22.20 55.44
C THR A 271 26.82 22.20 56.55
N ASN A 272 27.80 23.12 56.44
CA ASN A 272 28.81 23.31 57.49
C ASN A 272 28.18 23.82 58.80
N GLY A 273 28.52 23.18 59.92
CA GLY A 273 28.22 23.62 61.28
C GLY A 273 29.43 23.42 62.19
N TYR A 274 29.80 24.46 62.96
CA TYR A 274 31.04 24.52 63.75
C TYR A 274 30.89 23.89 65.16
N GLY A 275 31.61 22.78 65.42
CA GLY A 275 32.16 22.33 66.72
C GLY A 275 31.22 22.05 67.91
N PRO A 276 31.74 21.62 69.08
CA PRO A 276 33.11 21.17 69.39
C PRO A 276 33.22 19.69 69.88
N LEU A 277 34.47 19.22 70.04
CA LEU A 277 34.89 17.94 70.68
C LEU A 277 34.66 17.95 72.22
N PRO A 278 34.84 16.85 73.00
CA PRO A 278 35.42 15.51 72.71
C PRO A 278 34.42 14.37 73.11
N ALA A 279 34.74 13.10 73.48
CA ALA A 279 35.98 12.33 73.73
C ALA A 279 35.76 10.80 73.64
N ASN A 280 36.86 10.03 73.52
CA ASN A 280 37.10 8.64 73.98
C ASN A 280 36.18 7.47 73.54
N GLY A 281 36.77 6.27 73.39
CA GLY A 281 36.00 5.01 73.43
C GLY A 281 36.44 3.92 72.46
N ASP A 282 37.57 3.29 72.76
CA ASP A 282 37.89 1.87 72.54
C ASP A 282 37.08 1.01 71.54
N GLY A 283 37.82 0.47 70.57
CA GLY A 283 37.97 -0.99 70.54
C GLY A 283 37.04 -1.78 69.61
N PRO A 284 37.41 -3.06 69.32
CA PRO A 284 37.05 -3.69 68.05
C PRO A 284 36.20 -4.97 68.23
N SER A 285 36.22 -5.83 67.21
CA SER A 285 35.66 -7.20 67.14
C SER A 285 34.16 -7.28 66.78
N ALA A 286 33.68 -8.29 66.06
CA ALA A 286 34.37 -9.31 65.25
C ALA A 286 33.36 -10.04 64.33
N GLN A 287 33.91 -10.76 63.32
CA GLN A 287 33.48 -12.07 62.78
C GLN A 287 32.00 -12.26 62.38
N ALA A 288 31.64 -12.46 61.11
CA ALA A 288 31.98 -13.57 60.18
C ALA A 288 30.86 -14.64 60.11
N TYR A 289 30.98 -15.54 59.13
CA TYR A 289 30.05 -16.63 58.73
C TYR A 289 28.84 -16.13 57.92
N ASP A 290 28.71 -16.30 56.59
CA ASP A 290 29.04 -17.38 55.61
C ASP A 290 27.88 -18.38 55.36
N THR A 291 27.84 -18.91 54.14
CA THR A 291 26.94 -19.92 53.50
C THR A 291 25.72 -19.45 52.68
N ASP A 292 25.97 -19.15 51.39
CA ASP A 292 25.47 -19.75 50.10
C ASP A 292 24.10 -20.51 50.01
N PRO A 293 23.60 -20.97 48.83
CA PRO A 293 22.62 -20.25 48.01
C PRO A 293 21.30 -21.00 47.73
N GLY A 294 20.27 -20.32 47.20
CA GLY A 294 19.00 -21.00 46.86
C GLY A 294 18.01 -20.26 45.96
N HIS A 295 18.00 -20.64 44.67
CA HIS A 295 16.87 -20.69 43.72
C HIS A 295 15.90 -19.50 43.47
N ARG A 296 15.94 -19.07 42.20
CA ARG A 296 14.86 -18.57 41.30
C ARG A 296 13.40 -18.69 41.79
N ASP A 297 12.65 -17.59 41.72
CA ASP A 297 11.83 -17.26 40.54
C ASP A 297 11.33 -15.80 40.59
N SER A 298 11.20 -15.12 39.44
CA SER A 298 10.63 -13.76 39.37
C SER A 298 9.65 -13.61 38.21
N SER A 299 8.37 -13.77 38.52
CA SER A 299 7.22 -13.56 37.63
C SER A 299 6.55 -12.20 37.94
N ASP A 300 7.17 -11.09 37.56
CA ASP A 300 6.65 -9.76 37.85
C ASP A 300 6.11 -9.06 36.58
N ALA A 301 4.83 -9.29 36.29
CA ALA A 301 4.13 -8.69 35.17
C ALA A 301 3.74 -7.24 35.48
N ARG A 302 4.45 -6.25 34.89
CA ARG A 302 4.04 -4.84 34.97
C ARG A 302 3.27 -4.39 33.74
N ARG A 303 1.95 -4.37 33.89
CA ARG A 303 1.03 -3.60 33.05
C ARG A 303 1.45 -2.12 33.08
N ILE A 304 1.74 -1.54 31.92
CA ILE A 304 1.75 -0.09 31.72
C ILE A 304 0.44 0.26 31.02
N ALA A 305 -0.42 1.01 31.71
CA ALA A 305 -1.66 1.51 31.15
C ALA A 305 -1.39 2.76 30.30
N PHE A 306 -2.03 2.86 29.13
CA PHE A 306 -2.09 4.07 28.33
C PHE A 306 -3.56 4.51 28.21
N ASP A 307 -3.99 5.39 29.12
CA ASP A 307 -5.29 6.05 29.05
C ASP A 307 -5.21 7.28 28.13
N ALA A 308 -5.55 7.10 26.85
CA ALA A 308 -5.73 8.20 25.89
C ALA A 308 -6.61 7.86 24.67
N ALA A 309 -7.61 6.98 24.80
CA ALA A 309 -8.51 6.63 23.68
C ALA A 309 -9.98 6.29 24.05
N ALA A 310 -10.36 6.40 25.33
CA ALA A 310 -11.70 6.05 25.80
C ALA A 310 -12.66 7.25 25.76
N GLY A 311 -13.16 7.61 24.58
CA GLY A 311 -14.12 8.72 24.44
C GLY A 311 -15.20 8.56 23.36
N TRP A 312 -15.05 7.65 22.40
CA TRP A 312 -15.90 7.57 21.19
C TRP A 312 -16.30 6.14 20.79
N TRP A 313 -16.49 5.23 21.75
CA TRP A 313 -17.04 3.88 21.51
C TRP A 313 -18.08 3.47 22.57
N GLN A 314 -19.20 4.19 22.63
CA GLN A 314 -20.44 3.71 23.25
C GLN A 314 -21.65 4.12 22.43
N CYS A 315 -22.12 3.21 21.57
CA CYS A 315 -23.54 3.06 21.24
C CYS A 315 -23.79 1.74 20.48
N PHE A 316 -24.83 1.00 20.90
CA PHE A 316 -25.40 -0.20 20.26
C PHE A 316 -24.52 -1.46 20.09
N LEU A 317 -24.48 -2.25 21.17
CA LEU A 317 -24.59 -3.71 21.08
C LEU A 317 -25.40 -4.24 22.28
N ARG A 318 -26.71 -4.43 22.09
CA ARG A 318 -27.56 -5.19 23.01
C ARG A 318 -28.76 -5.79 22.28
N MET A 319 -28.62 -7.06 21.88
CA MET A 319 -29.73 -7.97 21.62
C MET A 319 -29.34 -9.31 22.21
N ASP A 320 -30.06 -9.71 23.25
CA ASP A 320 -29.86 -11.00 23.92
C ASP A 320 -30.43 -12.13 23.05
N CYS A 321 -29.60 -13.13 22.76
CA CYS A 321 -30.00 -14.31 22.00
C CYS A 321 -30.55 -15.40 22.93
N THR A 322 -31.87 -15.53 23.04
CA THR A 322 -32.53 -16.73 23.57
C THR A 322 -33.62 -17.19 22.61
N GLY A 323 -33.43 -18.37 21.99
CA GLY A 323 -34.39 -18.91 21.01
C GLY A 323 -33.97 -20.31 20.55
N THR A 324 -34.61 -21.33 21.10
CA THR A 324 -34.32 -22.76 20.85
C THR A 324 -34.89 -23.27 19.52
N SER A 325 -34.22 -24.30 18.98
CA SER A 325 -34.56 -25.02 17.75
C SER A 325 -35.98 -25.61 17.70
N THR A 326 -36.68 -25.41 16.58
CA THR A 326 -37.55 -26.42 15.92
C THR A 326 -37.68 -26.14 14.41
N LYS A 327 -37.58 -27.17 13.56
CA LYS A 327 -37.91 -27.11 12.11
C LYS A 327 -39.45 -27.12 11.89
N PRO A 328 -39.99 -26.36 10.92
CA PRO A 328 -41.32 -26.62 10.37
C PRO A 328 -41.27 -27.66 9.22
N PRO A 329 -42.33 -28.47 9.02
CA PRO A 329 -42.50 -29.35 7.86
C PRO A 329 -43.03 -28.59 6.62
N PRO A 330 -42.94 -29.16 5.40
CA PRO A 330 -43.44 -28.51 4.19
C PRO A 330 -44.98 -28.58 4.09
N ALA A 331 -45.60 -27.51 3.58
CA ALA A 331 -47.03 -27.48 3.26
C ALA A 331 -47.27 -27.92 1.79
N PRO A 332 -48.37 -28.65 1.49
CA PRO A 332 -48.67 -29.13 0.15
C PRO A 332 -49.34 -28.06 -0.73
N ALA A 333 -49.26 -28.24 -2.05
CA ALA A 333 -49.92 -27.39 -3.04
C ALA A 333 -51.42 -27.70 -3.15
N VAL A 334 -52.25 -26.66 -3.32
CA VAL A 334 -53.68 -26.76 -3.70
C VAL A 334 -54.03 -25.60 -4.65
N ASP A 335 -54.93 -25.88 -5.59
CA ASP A 335 -55.28 -25.08 -6.76
C ASP A 335 -55.98 -23.73 -6.52
N ARG A 336 -55.95 -22.89 -7.57
CA ARG A 336 -56.82 -21.72 -7.75
C ARG A 336 -58.20 -22.14 -8.27
N PRO A 337 -59.23 -21.36 -7.94
CA PRO A 337 -60.16 -20.90 -8.97
C PRO A 337 -60.23 -19.36 -9.07
N ALA A 338 -60.96 -18.87 -10.08
CA ALA A 338 -60.97 -17.48 -10.53
C ALA A 338 -62.20 -16.67 -10.06
N SER A 339 -62.31 -15.42 -10.53
CA SER A 339 -63.34 -14.38 -10.26
C SER A 339 -63.41 -13.91 -8.80
N ASP A 340 -63.32 -12.60 -8.51
CA ASP A 340 -64.26 -11.62 -9.05
C ASP A 340 -63.72 -10.20 -9.27
N ARG A 341 -64.39 -9.42 -10.13
CA ARG A 341 -64.11 -7.98 -10.32
C ARG A 341 -65.01 -7.15 -9.39
N LEU A 342 -64.45 -6.18 -8.66
CA LEU A 342 -65.20 -4.97 -8.29
C LEU A 342 -64.26 -3.78 -8.02
N ALA A 343 -64.62 -2.62 -8.56
CA ALA A 343 -63.78 -1.43 -8.55
C ALA A 343 -63.88 -0.64 -7.23
N ARG A 344 -62.76 -0.08 -6.76
CA ARG A 344 -62.76 1.10 -5.88
C ARG A 344 -61.73 2.12 -6.34
N ARG A 345 -62.07 3.40 -6.10
CA ARG A 345 -61.46 4.58 -6.72
C ARG A 345 -60.12 4.97 -6.07
N SER A 346 -59.33 5.69 -6.85
CA SER A 346 -58.08 6.34 -6.47
C SER A 346 -58.27 7.49 -5.47
N THR A 347 -57.31 7.60 -4.54
CA THR A 347 -56.99 8.81 -3.78
C THR A 347 -55.47 9.03 -3.83
N PRO A 348 -54.98 10.23 -4.14
CA PRO A 348 -53.54 10.50 -4.18
C PRO A 348 -52.94 10.64 -2.77
N PRO A 349 -51.64 10.33 -2.57
CA PRO A 349 -50.96 10.51 -1.29
C PRO A 349 -50.66 12.00 -1.01
N PRO A 350 -50.51 12.40 0.27
CA PRO A 350 -50.17 13.77 0.65
C PRO A 350 -48.70 14.13 0.35
N ALA A 351 -48.42 15.43 0.18
CA ALA A 351 -47.09 15.95 -0.12
C ALA A 351 -46.15 15.91 1.11
N PRO A 352 -44.82 15.77 0.90
CA PRO A 352 -43.84 15.77 1.98
C PRO A 352 -43.61 17.18 2.59
N PRO A 353 -43.17 17.28 3.86
CA PRO A 353 -42.89 18.54 4.52
C PRO A 353 -41.59 19.22 4.00
N PRO A 354 -41.43 20.55 4.18
CA PRO A 354 -40.29 21.30 3.67
C PRO A 354 -38.98 20.97 4.40
N THR A 355 -37.88 20.95 3.65
CA THR A 355 -36.51 20.77 4.16
C THR A 355 -35.98 22.03 4.86
N PRO A 356 -35.29 21.91 6.01
CA PRO A 356 -34.66 23.05 6.67
C PRO A 356 -33.38 23.52 5.96
N HIS A 357 -33.05 24.80 6.13
CA HIS A 357 -32.01 25.52 5.41
C HIS A 357 -30.59 24.95 5.60
N ARG A 358 -29.81 24.88 4.50
CA ARG A 358 -28.36 24.69 4.55
C ARG A 358 -27.67 25.94 5.11
N PHE A 359 -27.00 25.81 6.25
CA PHE A 359 -25.92 26.72 6.62
C PHE A 359 -24.69 26.48 5.73
N GLN A 360 -24.22 27.50 5.01
CA GLN A 360 -22.90 27.48 4.36
C GLN A 360 -21.85 28.04 5.32
N ILE A 361 -20.91 27.20 5.76
CA ILE A 361 -19.66 27.65 6.37
C ILE A 361 -18.61 27.73 5.26
N GLY A 362 -18.28 28.95 4.85
CA GLY A 362 -17.27 29.20 3.82
C GLY A 362 -15.84 29.15 4.39
N CYS A 363 -15.15 28.03 4.24
CA CYS A 363 -13.70 27.97 4.52
C CYS A 363 -12.91 28.65 3.39
N ARG A 364 -12.39 29.85 3.69
CA ARG A 364 -11.56 30.64 2.77
C ARG A 364 -10.09 30.19 2.88
N ILE A 365 -9.64 29.31 1.98
CA ILE A 365 -8.22 28.89 1.95
C ILE A 365 -7.37 30.04 1.42
N VAL A 366 -6.63 30.71 2.31
CA VAL A 366 -5.56 31.64 1.95
C VAL A 366 -4.28 30.84 1.73
N ARG A 367 -3.84 30.71 0.47
CA ARG A 367 -2.50 30.18 0.17
C ARG A 367 -1.45 31.26 0.43
N THR A 368 -0.77 31.18 1.56
CA THR A 368 0.46 31.95 1.82
C THR A 368 1.63 31.26 1.14
N VAL A 369 2.09 31.79 0.01
CA VAL A 369 3.34 31.36 -0.62
C VAL A 369 4.50 31.98 0.15
N ARG A 370 5.31 31.16 0.82
CA ARG A 370 6.63 31.58 1.31
C ARG A 370 7.67 31.27 0.23
N THR A 371 8.17 32.32 -0.42
CA THR A 371 9.43 32.28 -1.16
C THR A 371 10.58 32.47 -0.18
N SER A 372 11.52 31.52 -0.12
CA SER A 372 12.83 31.71 0.49
C SER A 372 13.86 31.90 -0.62
N VAL A 373 14.42 33.10 -0.70
CA VAL A 373 15.56 33.47 -1.56
C VAL A 373 16.85 33.41 -0.72
N GLN A 374 17.99 33.20 -1.39
CA GLN A 374 19.41 33.20 -0.94
C GLN A 374 20.05 31.80 -0.92
N SER A 375 21.24 31.56 -1.50
CA SER A 375 22.06 32.45 -2.37
C SER A 375 23.07 31.67 -3.24
N ASP A 376 23.24 32.15 -4.46
CA ASP A 376 24.49 32.36 -5.23
C ASP A 376 25.54 31.25 -5.51
N ALA A 377 25.68 31.03 -6.83
CA ALA A 377 26.92 31.10 -7.63
C ALA A 377 27.96 29.95 -7.65
N ILE A 378 27.95 29.20 -8.76
CA ILE A 378 29.16 28.91 -9.56
C ILE A 378 28.83 29.19 -11.05
N LEU A 379 29.77 29.80 -11.79
CA LEU A 379 29.63 30.16 -13.21
C LEU A 379 29.87 28.98 -14.17
N GLY A 380 29.32 29.06 -15.40
CA GLY A 380 30.06 28.59 -16.60
C GLY A 380 29.27 28.02 -17.79
N GLY A 381 28.94 28.87 -18.78
CA GLY A 381 28.51 28.46 -20.13
C GLY A 381 27.10 27.83 -20.25
N VAL A 382 26.44 27.80 -21.41
CA VAL A 382 26.78 28.25 -22.77
C VAL A 382 25.54 28.89 -23.43
N THR A 383 25.75 29.82 -24.35
CA THR A 383 24.72 30.57 -25.10
C THR A 383 23.90 29.72 -26.09
N SER A 384 22.58 29.93 -26.17
CA SER A 384 21.89 30.54 -27.33
C SER A 384 20.42 30.06 -27.55
N THR A 385 19.61 30.96 -28.10
CA THR A 385 18.40 30.69 -28.91
C THR A 385 17.12 30.18 -28.22
N VAL A 386 16.26 31.10 -27.75
CA VAL A 386 14.84 31.24 -28.20
C VAL A 386 14.37 32.69 -27.97
N GLU A 387 14.45 33.53 -29.01
CA GLU A 387 13.62 34.74 -29.13
C GLU A 387 12.90 34.70 -30.49
N SER A 388 11.60 34.36 -30.49
CA SER A 388 10.68 34.74 -31.58
C SER A 388 9.22 34.44 -31.19
N LEU A 389 8.29 35.25 -31.72
CA LEU A 389 6.83 35.01 -31.75
C LEU A 389 6.04 35.11 -30.43
N LEU A 390 6.08 36.30 -29.82
CA LEU A 390 4.90 36.87 -29.17
C LEU A 390 4.20 37.89 -30.10
N GLY A 391 2.87 37.76 -30.23
CA GLY A 391 1.98 38.68 -30.96
C GLY A 391 1.59 38.17 -32.36
N GLN A 392 0.33 38.19 -32.81
CA GLN A 392 -0.77 39.14 -32.54
C GLN A 392 -2.14 38.48 -32.80
N ARG A 393 -3.22 39.06 -32.25
CA ARG A 393 -4.62 38.76 -32.64
C ARG A 393 -5.01 39.57 -33.89
N PRO A 394 -6.05 39.13 -34.62
CA PRO A 394 -7.10 40.08 -35.00
C PRO A 394 -8.54 39.58 -34.76
N ARG A 395 -9.50 40.53 -34.83
CA ARG A 395 -10.95 40.32 -34.69
C ARG A 395 -11.68 40.37 -36.05
N SER A 396 -12.81 39.66 -36.11
CA SER A 396 -14.06 39.99 -36.84
C SER A 396 -14.06 40.17 -38.37
N ARG A 397 -14.91 39.36 -39.04
CA ARG A 397 -15.89 39.84 -40.05
C ARG A 397 -17.08 38.89 -40.18
N THR A 398 -18.15 39.36 -40.82
CA THR A 398 -19.53 38.83 -40.78
C THR A 398 -20.03 38.29 -42.13
N ARG A 399 -21.12 37.48 -42.10
CA ARG A 399 -21.92 36.95 -43.25
C ARG A 399 -21.18 35.95 -44.17
N SER A 400 -21.84 35.01 -44.86
CA SER A 400 -23.27 34.63 -44.97
C SER A 400 -23.41 33.20 -45.53
N THR A 401 -24.54 32.53 -45.29
CA THR A 401 -24.96 31.32 -46.03
C THR A 401 -25.25 31.64 -47.51
N PRO A 402 -25.06 30.66 -48.41
CA PRO A 402 -26.22 29.87 -48.87
C PRO A 402 -25.94 28.36 -48.92
N GLY A 403 -27.01 27.55 -49.04
CA GLY A 403 -26.91 26.10 -49.17
C GLY A 403 -26.70 25.61 -50.60
N GLY A 404 -26.31 24.34 -50.74
CA GLY A 404 -26.17 23.66 -52.02
C GLY A 404 -25.83 22.19 -51.80
N SER A 405 -26.69 21.29 -52.24
CA SER A 405 -26.52 19.84 -52.14
C SER A 405 -25.79 19.28 -53.36
N THR A 406 -24.73 18.50 -53.16
CA THR A 406 -24.23 17.54 -54.15
C THR A 406 -23.70 16.27 -53.47
N SER A 407 -24.12 15.14 -54.01
CA SER A 407 -23.63 13.79 -53.69
C SER A 407 -22.17 13.57 -54.10
N GLY A 408 -21.46 12.76 -53.33
CA GLY A 408 -20.15 12.21 -53.69
C GLY A 408 -19.88 10.94 -52.89
N ASP A 409 -19.96 9.79 -53.54
CA ASP A 409 -19.57 8.50 -52.96
C ASP A 409 -18.05 8.33 -53.04
N ASP A 410 -17.37 8.31 -51.89
CA ASP A 410 -15.98 7.85 -51.79
C ASP A 410 -15.91 6.53 -51.00
N ASN A 411 -15.95 5.43 -51.73
CA ASN A 411 -15.75 4.07 -51.21
C ASN A 411 -14.27 3.86 -50.84
N ILE A 412 -13.91 3.98 -49.56
CA ILE A 412 -12.60 3.55 -49.06
C ILE A 412 -12.67 2.05 -48.75
N THR A 413 -12.25 1.22 -49.72
CA THR A 413 -12.09 -0.22 -49.56
C THR A 413 -10.84 -0.54 -48.74
N ILE A 414 -11.01 -1.06 -47.53
CA ILE A 414 -9.91 -1.51 -46.66
C ILE A 414 -9.56 -2.98 -47.01
N PRO A 415 -8.28 -3.34 -47.21
CA PRO A 415 -7.88 -4.71 -47.55
C PRO A 415 -8.11 -5.72 -46.41
N PRO A 416 -8.30 -7.03 -46.72
CA PRO A 416 -8.91 -8.00 -45.80
C PRO A 416 -7.94 -8.68 -44.80
N GLU A 417 -6.82 -8.05 -44.45
CA GLU A 417 -5.78 -8.66 -43.61
C GLU A 417 -5.99 -8.41 -42.09
N ASP A 418 -6.50 -7.23 -41.70
CA ASP A 418 -6.53 -6.74 -40.31
C ASP A 418 -7.84 -7.03 -39.54
N ARG A 419 -8.36 -8.26 -39.61
CA ARG A 419 -9.53 -8.71 -38.80
C ARG A 419 -9.20 -9.86 -37.84
N LYS A 420 -8.25 -9.63 -36.94
CA LYS A 420 -8.12 -10.39 -35.68
C LYS A 420 -7.82 -9.45 -34.51
N TYR A 421 -8.17 -9.90 -33.30
CA TYR A 421 -8.01 -9.20 -32.01
C TYR A 421 -9.01 -8.08 -31.67
N TYR A 422 -10.32 -8.37 -31.69
CA TYR A 422 -11.25 -7.87 -30.66
C TYR A 422 -12.39 -8.87 -30.42
N TYR A 423 -12.24 -9.70 -29.38
CA TYR A 423 -13.29 -10.38 -28.60
C TYR A 423 -12.72 -10.73 -27.23
#